data_AF-A0A846PLP9-F1
#
_entry.id   AF-A0A846PLP9-F1
#
_cell.length_a   1.000
_cell.length_b   1.000
_cell.length_c   1.000
_cell.angle_alpha   90.00
_cell.angle_beta   90.00
_cell.angle_gamma   90.00
#
_symmetry.space_group_name_H-M   'P 1'
#
loop_
_entity.id
_entity.type
_entity.pdbx_description
1 polymer ?
#
loop_
_entity_poly.entity_id
_entity_poly.type
_entity_poly.pdbx_seq_one_letter_code
_entity_poly.pdbx_strand_id
1 'polypeptide(L)'
;MFDKIQSLIKEKKLTPTDCAYHTLRTLENNGKVRALAIKGEDKLHIELICPFCGAYSYVTQEWIKVSKGSKFRFRVKCPKCEKLVKITKLKGKK
;
A
#
# COMPACT_ATOMS: atom_id res chain seq x y z
N MET A 1 12.32 -0.42 -9.81
CA MET A 1 12.77 -0.17 -8.43
C MET A 1 11.54 -0.04 -7.55
N PHE A 2 11.51 -0.73 -6.41
CA PHE A 2 10.35 -0.83 -5.50
C PHE A 2 10.74 -0.26 -4.13
N ASP A 3 11.16 1.02 -4.15
CA ASP A 3 11.84 1.69 -3.05
C ASP A 3 11.24 3.05 -2.68
N LYS A 4 10.16 3.53 -3.32
CA LYS A 4 9.62 4.87 -3.01
C LYS A 4 9.13 4.99 -1.57
N ILE A 5 8.43 3.98 -1.06
CA ILE A 5 7.99 3.94 0.34
C ILE A 5 9.21 3.81 1.26
N GLN A 6 10.24 3.10 0.82
CA GLN A 6 11.48 2.96 1.60
C GLN A 6 12.25 4.29 1.70
N SER A 7 12.38 5.02 0.59
CA SER A 7 12.93 6.37 0.58
C SER A 7 12.12 7.30 1.47
N LEU A 8 10.78 7.25 1.37
CA LEU A 8 9.91 8.08 2.21
C LEU A 8 10.06 7.78 3.71
N ILE A 9 10.21 6.51 4.09
CA ILE A 9 10.52 6.12 5.48
C ILE A 9 11.86 6.69 5.93
N LYS A 10 12.89 6.64 5.08
CA LYS A 10 14.24 7.16 5.40
C LYS A 10 14.24 8.69 5.50
N GLU A 11 13.62 9.38 4.55
CA GLU A 11 13.55 10.84 4.48
C GLU A 11 12.79 11.42 5.69
N LYS A 12 11.62 10.84 6.00
CA LYS A 12 10.81 11.27 7.15
C LYS A 12 11.26 10.65 8.48
N LYS A 13 12.31 9.81 8.48
CA LYS A 13 12.78 9.05 9.65
C LYS A 13 11.64 8.33 10.40
N LEU A 14 10.70 7.75 9.65
CA LEU A 14 9.51 7.14 10.22
C LEU A 14 9.88 5.89 11.01
N THR A 15 9.42 5.82 12.25
CA THR A 15 9.50 4.61 13.05
C THR A 15 8.20 3.78 12.91
N PRO A 16 8.21 2.49 13.29
CA PRO A 16 6.99 1.69 13.33
C PRO A 16 5.86 2.32 14.16
N THR A 17 6.19 3.17 15.13
CA THR A 17 5.25 3.87 16.02
C THR A 17 4.55 5.03 15.32
N ASP A 18 5.22 5.65 14.34
CA ASP A 18 4.67 6.73 13.50
C ASP A 18 3.82 6.19 12.36
N CYS A 19 3.89 4.89 12.09
CA CYS A 19 3.14 4.26 11.01
C CYS A 19 1.78 3.81 11.54
N ALA A 20 0.70 4.41 11.03
CA ALA A 20 -0.65 3.90 11.25
C ALA A 20 -0.84 2.52 10.60
N TYR A 21 -0.15 2.30 9.48
CA TYR A 21 -0.21 1.05 8.75
C TYR A 21 1.04 0.87 7.89
N HIS A 22 1.63 -0.32 7.92
CA HIS A 22 2.70 -0.68 6.98
C HIS A 22 2.56 -2.16 6.62
N THR A 23 2.53 -2.46 5.33
CA THR A 23 2.52 -3.84 4.83
C THR A 23 3.35 -3.97 3.58
N LEU A 24 3.91 -5.16 3.42
CA LEU A 24 4.56 -5.64 2.21
C LEU A 24 3.99 -7.02 1.93
N ARG A 25 3.45 -7.24 0.73
CA ARG A 25 2.91 -8.52 0.30
C ARG A 25 3.34 -8.82 -1.13
N THR A 26 3.61 -10.09 -1.37
CA THR A 26 3.74 -10.63 -2.72
C THR A 26 2.34 -11.10 -3.16
N LEU A 27 2.01 -10.78 -4.40
CA LEU A 27 0.80 -11.21 -5.10
C LEU A 27 1.17 -12.36 -6.05
N GLU A 28 0.16 -12.93 -6.70
CA GLU A 28 0.35 -13.88 -7.81
C GLU A 28 1.24 -13.31 -8.94
N ASN A 29 1.83 -14.19 -9.75
CA ASN A 29 2.64 -13.83 -10.93
C ASN A 29 3.76 -12.80 -10.63
N ASN A 30 4.44 -12.95 -9.50
CA ASN A 30 5.51 -12.04 -9.04
C ASN A 30 5.06 -10.59 -8.80
N GLY A 31 3.75 -10.33 -8.75
CA GLY A 31 3.25 -9.03 -8.31
C GLY A 31 3.68 -8.74 -6.88
N LYS A 32 3.87 -7.47 -6.54
CA LYS A 32 4.24 -7.05 -5.19
C LYS A 32 3.46 -5.80 -4.84
N VAL A 33 2.97 -5.71 -3.62
CA VAL A 33 2.30 -4.53 -3.11
C VAL A 33 2.88 -4.15 -1.77
N ARG A 34 3.23 -2.87 -1.63
CA ARG A 34 3.68 -2.28 -0.38
C ARG A 34 2.79 -1.09 -0.12
N ALA A 35 2.25 -1.01 1.08
CA ALA A 35 1.39 0.10 1.45
C ALA A 35 1.83 0.66 2.80
N LEU A 36 1.83 1.99 2.91
CA LEU A 36 2.24 2.74 4.07
C LEU A 36 1.22 3.86 4.33
N ALA A 37 0.62 3.87 5.51
CA ALA A 37 -0.13 5.01 6.04
C ALA A 37 0.59 5.53 7.28
N ILE A 38 0.76 6.84 7.34
CA ILE A 38 1.44 7.53 8.42
C ILE A 38 0.38 8.00 9.42
N LYS A 39 0.67 7.88 10.71
CA LYS A 39 -0.23 8.32 11.77
C LYS A 39 -0.34 9.84 11.74
N GLY A 40 -1.56 10.36 11.63
CA GLY A 40 -1.81 11.79 11.43
C GLY A 40 -1.86 12.23 9.96
N GLU A 41 -1.60 11.32 9.01
CA GLU A 41 -1.88 11.57 7.59
C GLU A 41 -3.11 10.75 7.15
N ASP A 42 -4.04 11.40 6.45
CA ASP A 42 -5.17 10.74 5.79
C ASP A 42 -4.78 10.17 4.42
N LYS A 43 -3.49 9.92 4.19
CA LYS A 43 -2.93 9.42 2.93
C LYS A 43 -2.34 8.03 3.11
N LEU A 44 -2.70 7.15 2.19
CA LEU A 44 -2.13 5.83 2.00
C LEU A 44 -1.25 5.85 0.76
N HIS A 45 0.06 5.65 0.97
CA HIS A 45 1.05 5.49 -0.08
C HIS A 45 1.11 4.02 -0.48
N ILE A 46 0.99 3.73 -1.77
CA ILE A 46 1.00 2.36 -2.28
C ILE A 46 1.99 2.23 -3.44
N GLU A 47 2.94 1.31 -3.29
CA GLU A 47 3.74 0.79 -4.40
C GLU A 47 3.15 -0.53 -4.86
N LEU A 48 2.95 -0.65 -6.17
CA LEU A 48 2.43 -1.84 -6.81
C LEU A 48 3.35 -2.25 -7.98
N ILE A 49 3.81 -3.48 -7.96
CA ILE A 49 4.22 -4.22 -9.15
C ILE A 49 3.01 -5.01 -9.61
N CYS A 50 2.47 -4.65 -10.76
CA CYS A 50 1.24 -5.23 -11.28
C CYS A 50 1.42 -6.74 -11.52
N PRO A 51 0.58 -7.61 -10.92
CA PRO A 51 0.65 -9.06 -11.15
C PRO A 51 0.25 -9.45 -12.58
N PHE A 52 -0.34 -8.54 -13.36
CA PHE A 52 -0.81 -8.83 -14.72
C PHE A 52 0.17 -8.41 -15.81
N CYS A 53 0.83 -7.26 -15.66
CA CYS A 53 1.73 -6.72 -16.69
C CYS A 53 3.16 -6.47 -16.20
N GLY A 54 3.45 -6.76 -14.92
CA GLY A 54 4.77 -6.54 -14.31
C GLY A 54 5.16 -5.07 -14.12
N ALA A 55 4.32 -4.13 -14.54
CA ALA A 55 4.62 -2.71 -14.44
C ALA A 55 4.66 -2.24 -12.98
N TYR A 56 5.70 -1.48 -12.65
CA TYR A 56 5.80 -0.76 -11.40
C TYR A 56 4.92 0.50 -11.45
N SER A 57 4.26 0.81 -10.33
CA SER A 57 3.46 2.01 -10.17
C SER A 57 3.45 2.44 -8.72
N TYR A 58 3.45 3.75 -8.50
CA TYR A 58 3.28 4.37 -7.20
C TYR A 58 2.04 5.24 -7.23
N VAL A 59 1.11 4.97 -6.32
CA VAL A 59 -0.13 5.72 -6.19
C VAL A 59 -0.34 6.13 -4.75
N THR A 60 -1.04 7.25 -4.58
CA THR A 60 -1.51 7.72 -3.27
C THR A 60 -3.02 7.80 -3.30
N GLN A 61 -3.66 7.33 -2.25
CA GLN A 61 -5.10 7.42 -2.08
C GLN A 61 -5.44 7.77 -0.64
N GLU A 62 -6.68 8.16 -0.39
CA GLU A 62 -7.14 8.47 0.96
C GLU A 62 -7.12 7.21 1.86
N TRP A 63 -6.69 7.39 3.11
CA TRP A 63 -6.61 6.33 4.11
C TRP A 63 -7.94 6.17 4.85
N ILE A 64 -8.85 5.41 4.25
CA ILE A 64 -10.20 5.22 4.79
C ILE A 64 -10.30 3.91 5.59
N LYS A 65 -10.71 4.02 6.85
CA LYS A 65 -11.11 2.86 7.69
C LYS A 65 -12.49 2.39 7.27
N VAL A 66 -12.60 1.19 6.68
CA VAL A 66 -13.87 0.70 6.13
C VAL A 66 -14.76 -0.06 7.12
N SER A 67 -14.30 -0.36 8.35
CA SER A 67 -15.20 -0.92 9.38
C SER A 67 -14.68 -0.81 10.82
N LYS A 68 -15.61 -0.92 11.79
CA LYS A 68 -15.38 -1.04 13.26
C LYS A 68 -14.40 -2.16 13.66
N GLY A 69 -14.16 -3.13 12.77
CA GLY A 69 -13.26 -4.27 13.01
C GLY A 69 -11.85 -4.12 12.46
N SER A 70 -11.38 -2.89 12.20
CA SER A 70 -10.01 -2.59 11.72
C SER A 70 -9.64 -3.34 10.43
N LYS A 71 -10.61 -3.53 9.53
CA LYS A 71 -10.37 -4.11 8.20
C LYS A 71 -10.06 -2.96 7.26
N PHE A 72 -8.90 -2.97 6.64
CA PHE A 72 -8.57 -2.04 5.56
C PHE A 72 -8.77 -2.71 4.20
N ARG A 73 -9.37 -1.97 3.27
CA ARG A 73 -9.55 -2.40 1.88
C ARG A 73 -9.07 -1.25 1.01
N PHE A 74 -8.11 -1.52 0.15
CA PHE A 74 -7.74 -0.58 -0.91
C PHE A 74 -7.70 -1.30 -2.25
N ARG A 75 -7.94 -0.53 -3.30
CA ARG A 75 -8.02 -1.00 -4.67
C ARG A 75 -7.09 -0.12 -5.48
N VAL A 76 -6.14 -0.73 -6.17
CA VAL A 76 -5.21 0.00 -7.02
C VAL A 76 -5.48 -0.39 -8.46
N LYS A 77 -5.85 0.59 -9.29
CA LYS A 77 -5.91 0.42 -10.73
C LYS A 77 -4.49 0.55 -11.27
N CYS A 78 -4.01 -0.45 -12.02
CA CYS A 78 -2.72 -0.33 -12.69
C CYS A 78 -2.80 0.72 -13.80
N PRO A 79 -1.94 1.75 -13.83
CA PRO A 79 -1.97 2.77 -14.87
C PRO A 79 -1.58 2.25 -16.26
N LYS A 80 -0.92 1.08 -16.36
CA LYS A 80 -0.46 0.52 -17.64
C LYS A 80 -1.48 -0.40 -18.29
N CYS A 81 -2.01 -1.37 -17.55
CA CYS A 81 -2.95 -2.37 -18.08
C CYS A 81 -4.39 -2.18 -17.61
N GLU A 82 -4.64 -1.12 -16.85
CA GLU A 82 -5.96 -0.73 -16.33
C GLU A 82 -6.67 -1.76 -15.44
N LYS A 83 -6.05 -2.92 -15.20
CA LYS A 83 -6.59 -3.95 -14.32
C LYS A 83 -6.60 -3.47 -12.88
N LEU A 84 -7.69 -3.83 -12.20
CA LEU A 84 -7.94 -3.47 -10.81
C LEU A 84 -7.37 -4.53 -9.88
N VAL A 85 -6.35 -4.17 -9.11
CA VAL A 85 -5.78 -5.02 -8.05
C VAL A 85 -6.53 -4.74 -6.75
N LYS A 86 -7.33 -5.71 -6.30
CA LYS A 86 -8.09 -5.63 -5.05
C LYS A 86 -7.27 -6.23 -3.92
N ILE A 87 -6.81 -5.40 -2.99
CA ILE A 87 -6.11 -5.86 -1.80
C ILE A 87 -7.15 -6.01 -0.68
N THR A 88 -7.57 -7.26 -0.43
CA THR A 88 -8.55 -7.59 0.62
C THR A 88 -7.86 -8.18 1.85
N LYS A 89 -8.47 -7.97 3.02
CA LYS A 89 -8.05 -8.54 4.31
C LYS A 89 -6.66 -8.10 4.76
N LEU A 90 -6.63 -6.89 5.29
CA LEU A 90 -5.52 -6.39 6.08
C LEU A 90 -5.98 -6.46 7.54
N LYS A 91 -5.48 -7.45 8.28
CA LYS A 91 -5.66 -7.49 9.74
C LYS A 91 -4.91 -6.27 10.28
N GLY A 92 -5.62 -5.26 10.77
CA GLY A 92 -5.02 -4.33 11.72
C GLY A 92 -4.45 -5.14 12.88
N LYS A 93 -3.22 -4.84 13.33
CA LYS A 93 -2.74 -5.36 14.60
C LYS A 93 -3.76 -4.94 15.66
N LYS A 94 -4.26 -5.92 16.41
CA LYS A 94 -5.15 -5.72 17.55
C LYS A 94 -4.31 -5.28 18.74
#